data_AF-V5I7M6-F1
#
_entry.id   AF-V5I7M6-F1
#
_cell.length_a   1.000
_cell.length_b   1.000
_cell.length_c   1.000
_cell.angle_alpha   90.00
_cell.angle_beta   90.00
_cell.angle_gamma   90.00
#
_symmetry.space_group_name_H-M   'P 1'
#
loop_
_entity.id
_entity.type
_entity.pdbx_description
1 polymer ?
#
loop_
_entity_poly.entity_id
_entity_poly.type
_entity_poly.pdbx_seq_one_letter_code
_entity_poly.pdbx_strand_id
1 'polypeptide(L)'
;KNKCKECGCTCKRCISSDHDVQLHVEIENLKQRLVEKETHIVTMETNFLNEANRFPSGELVAVREELLTWQDKYKRLYEAHRRVQRVNQGLEDKLLKLVDACETEKNALTKDVATLSHKLAEANYAIKKLTDDNERYKNDVSLAIQFLQCKQSNFVAHKFDSLPPEVQSQVSNYMTHKKKPEERKAVSEAKSIKVPIPTFPPTAMVYS
;
A
#
# COMPACT_ATOMS: atom_id res chain seq x y z
N LYS A 1 -69.65 85.41 -62.28
CA LYS A 1 -68.23 85.26 -62.63
C LYS A 1 -67.39 85.81 -61.47
N ASN A 2 -67.06 84.97 -60.49
CA ASN A 2 -66.26 85.37 -59.32
C ASN A 2 -64.77 85.15 -59.64
N LYS A 3 -63.97 86.22 -59.52
CA LYS A 3 -62.52 86.20 -59.72
C LYS A 3 -61.81 86.28 -58.36
N CYS A 4 -60.62 85.68 -58.29
CA CYS A 4 -59.73 85.70 -57.13
C CYS A 4 -59.29 87.14 -56.77
N LYS A 5 -59.32 87.50 -55.49
CA LYS A 5 -59.08 88.88 -55.00
C LYS A 5 -57.60 89.30 -54.93
N GLU A 6 -56.64 88.41 -55.14
CA GLU A 6 -55.20 88.78 -55.19
C GLU A 6 -54.56 88.73 -56.57
N CYS A 7 -55.05 87.95 -57.55
CA CYS A 7 -54.44 87.89 -58.89
C CYS A 7 -55.41 87.91 -60.09
N GLY A 8 -56.73 87.89 -59.89
CA GLY A 8 -57.71 88.17 -60.97
C GLY A 8 -57.79 87.19 -62.16
N CYS A 9 -57.09 86.06 -62.16
CA CYS A 9 -57.07 85.08 -63.27
C CYS A 9 -57.89 83.80 -62.98
N THR A 10 -58.40 83.15 -64.03
CA THR A 10 -58.90 81.75 -64.01
C THR A 10 -57.84 80.84 -64.64
N CYS A 11 -56.94 80.29 -63.82
CA CYS A 11 -55.83 79.44 -64.25
C CYS A 11 -55.82 78.12 -63.47
N LYS A 12 -55.42 77.01 -64.11
CA LYS A 12 -55.31 75.66 -63.50
C LYS A 12 -54.38 75.60 -62.27
N ARG A 13 -53.49 76.58 -62.08
CA ARG A 13 -52.63 76.71 -60.88
C ARG A 13 -53.37 77.07 -59.60
N CYS A 14 -54.63 77.52 -59.67
CA CYS A 14 -55.44 77.84 -58.49
C CYS A 14 -56.31 76.66 -58.02
N ILE A 15 -56.21 75.48 -58.67
CA ILE A 15 -56.94 74.24 -58.33
C ILE A 15 -56.00 73.23 -57.66
N SER A 16 -54.82 73.66 -57.19
CA SER A 16 -53.76 72.78 -56.69
C SER A 16 -54.01 72.25 -55.27
N SER A 17 -55.12 71.53 -55.08
CA SER A 17 -55.27 70.56 -53.98
C SER A 17 -54.07 69.60 -53.90
N ASP A 18 -53.39 69.39 -55.02
CA ASP A 18 -52.25 68.50 -55.17
C ASP A 18 -51.00 68.96 -54.40
N HIS A 19 -50.75 70.28 -54.30
CA HIS A 19 -49.60 70.82 -53.56
C HIS A 19 -49.82 70.75 -52.04
N ASP A 20 -51.04 71.03 -51.59
CA ASP A 20 -51.43 70.92 -50.17
C ASP A 20 -51.41 69.45 -49.72
N VAL A 21 -51.90 68.54 -50.57
CA VAL A 21 -51.80 67.08 -50.35
C VAL A 21 -50.34 66.62 -50.34
N GLN A 22 -49.49 67.11 -51.23
CA GLN A 22 -48.06 66.78 -51.25
C GLN A 22 -47.33 67.27 -49.98
N LEU A 23 -47.64 68.47 -49.48
CA LEU A 23 -47.12 68.96 -48.20
C LEU A 23 -47.63 68.12 -47.02
N HIS A 24 -48.89 67.72 -47.02
CA HIS A 24 -49.44 66.84 -45.99
C HIS A 24 -48.76 65.47 -45.96
N VAL A 25 -48.50 64.88 -47.13
CA VAL A 25 -47.74 63.62 -47.26
C VAL A 25 -46.31 63.80 -46.74
N GLU A 26 -45.64 64.90 -47.07
CA GLU A 26 -44.29 65.17 -46.59
C GLU A 26 -44.25 65.39 -45.07
N ILE A 27 -45.22 66.12 -44.51
CA ILE A 27 -45.36 66.30 -43.07
C ILE A 27 -45.57 64.95 -42.37
N GLU A 28 -46.39 64.07 -42.94
CA GLU A 28 -46.65 62.75 -42.35
C GLU A 28 -45.43 61.83 -42.44
N ASN A 29 -44.69 61.87 -43.56
CA ASN A 29 -43.41 61.18 -43.69
C ASN A 29 -42.37 61.69 -42.68
N LEU A 30 -42.31 63.01 -42.46
CA LEU A 30 -41.40 63.60 -41.48
C LEU A 30 -41.78 63.21 -40.04
N LYS A 31 -43.08 63.17 -39.70
CA LYS A 31 -43.55 62.68 -38.40
C LYS A 31 -43.22 61.19 -38.21
N GLN A 32 -43.46 60.36 -39.22
CA GLN A 32 -43.13 58.94 -39.17
C GLN A 32 -41.62 58.73 -38.93
N ARG A 33 -40.79 59.46 -39.67
CA ARG A 33 -39.33 59.44 -39.46
C ARG A 33 -38.92 59.95 -38.09
N LEU A 34 -39.64 60.93 -37.54
CA LEU A 34 -39.39 61.44 -36.19
C LEU A 34 -39.68 60.35 -35.14
N VAL A 35 -40.83 59.69 -35.22
CA VAL A 35 -41.22 58.58 -34.32
C VAL A 35 -40.23 57.42 -34.42
N GLU A 36 -39.79 57.06 -35.62
CA GLU A 36 -38.75 56.03 -35.83
C GLU A 36 -37.43 56.41 -35.16
N LYS A 37 -37.05 57.69 -35.19
CA LYS A 37 -35.84 58.17 -34.50
C LYS A 37 -36.02 58.21 -32.99
N GLU A 38 -37.18 58.65 -32.48
CA GLU A 38 -37.50 58.66 -31.05
C GLU A 38 -37.49 57.24 -30.47
N THR A 39 -38.14 56.28 -31.13
CA THR A 39 -38.13 54.87 -30.71
C THR A 39 -36.73 54.26 -30.73
N HIS A 40 -35.91 54.62 -31.74
CA HIS A 40 -34.51 54.19 -31.79
C HIS A 40 -33.69 54.78 -30.63
N ILE A 41 -33.87 56.06 -30.29
CA ILE A 41 -33.21 56.72 -29.16
C ILE A 41 -33.58 56.02 -27.85
N VAL A 42 -34.88 55.82 -27.58
CA VAL A 42 -35.34 55.13 -26.38
C VAL A 42 -34.76 53.71 -26.28
N THR A 43 -34.66 53.00 -27.41
CA THR A 43 -34.04 51.67 -27.45
C THR A 43 -32.57 51.72 -27.09
N MET A 44 -31.82 52.69 -27.65
CA MET A 44 -30.41 52.88 -27.33
C MET A 44 -30.19 53.26 -25.85
N GLU A 45 -31.01 54.17 -25.33
CA GLU A 45 -30.97 54.59 -23.92
C GLU A 45 -31.28 53.43 -22.97
N THR A 46 -32.29 52.62 -23.29
CA THR A 46 -32.64 51.42 -22.53
C THR A 46 -31.48 50.43 -22.49
N ASN A 47 -30.84 50.18 -23.64
CA ASN A 47 -29.68 49.29 -23.71
C ASN A 47 -28.48 49.84 -22.93
N PHE A 48 -28.21 51.15 -23.01
CA PHE A 48 -27.15 51.79 -22.25
C PHE A 48 -27.36 51.65 -20.73
N LEU A 49 -28.58 51.89 -20.26
CA LEU A 49 -28.93 51.73 -18.85
C LEU A 49 -28.82 50.27 -18.39
N ASN A 50 -29.23 49.32 -19.23
CA ASN A 50 -29.07 47.90 -18.94
C ASN A 50 -27.60 47.50 -18.80
N GLU A 51 -26.72 47.98 -19.68
CA GLU A 51 -25.28 47.70 -19.60
C GLU A 51 -24.64 48.37 -18.38
N ALA A 52 -25.05 49.59 -18.06
CA ALA A 52 -24.62 50.29 -16.84
C ALA A 52 -25.08 49.59 -15.56
N ASN A 53 -26.29 49.00 -15.55
CA ASN A 53 -26.78 48.21 -14.42
C ASN A 53 -26.06 46.87 -14.29
N ARG A 54 -25.70 46.24 -15.42
CA ARG A 54 -24.93 45.00 -15.45
C ARG A 54 -23.50 45.22 -14.94
N PHE A 55 -22.92 46.37 -15.27
CA PHE A 55 -21.58 46.76 -14.88
C PHE A 55 -21.58 48.14 -14.20
N PRO A 56 -22.02 48.24 -12.94
CA PRO A 56 -22.15 49.52 -12.23
C PRO A 56 -20.82 50.24 -12.03
N SER A 57 -19.71 49.49 -12.01
CA SER A 57 -18.34 50.01 -11.95
C SER A 57 -17.63 50.01 -13.32
N GLY A 58 -18.35 49.67 -14.39
CA GLY A 58 -17.82 49.46 -15.75
C GLY A 58 -17.35 48.03 -16.00
N GLU A 59 -17.56 47.55 -17.23
CA GLU A 59 -17.26 46.17 -17.64
C GLU A 59 -15.79 45.80 -17.41
N LEU A 60 -14.88 46.72 -17.70
CA LEU A 60 -13.45 46.53 -17.50
C LEU A 60 -13.07 46.31 -16.04
N VAL A 61 -13.78 46.92 -15.09
CA VAL A 61 -13.55 46.69 -13.66
C VAL A 61 -14.06 45.32 -13.25
N ALA A 62 -15.28 44.95 -13.66
CA ALA A 62 -15.86 43.63 -13.37
C ALA A 62 -14.99 42.49 -13.91
N VAL A 63 -14.52 42.59 -15.16
CA VAL A 63 -13.64 41.58 -15.78
C VAL A 63 -12.29 41.51 -15.05
N ARG A 64 -11.73 42.65 -14.59
CA ARG A 64 -10.49 42.65 -13.80
C ARG A 64 -10.68 41.97 -12.45
N GLU A 65 -11.79 42.21 -11.77
CA GLU A 65 -12.11 41.54 -10.50
C GLU A 65 -12.26 40.02 -10.70
N GLU A 66 -13.00 39.60 -11.73
CA GLU A 66 -13.13 38.19 -12.10
C GLU A 66 -11.75 37.56 -12.36
N LEU A 67 -10.89 38.23 -13.13
CA LEU A 67 -9.53 37.77 -13.39
C LEU A 67 -8.73 37.58 -12.09
N LEU A 68 -8.82 38.53 -11.15
CA LEU A 68 -8.16 38.42 -9.85
C LEU A 68 -8.71 37.23 -9.05
N THR A 69 -10.02 37.00 -9.07
CA THR A 69 -10.61 35.84 -8.38
C THR A 69 -10.11 34.51 -8.96
N TRP A 70 -10.00 34.42 -10.28
CA TRP A 70 -9.48 33.22 -10.96
C TRP A 70 -7.99 33.03 -10.69
N GLN A 71 -7.23 34.12 -10.61
CA GLN A 71 -5.82 34.06 -10.25
C GLN A 71 -5.62 33.53 -8.82
N ASP A 72 -6.43 33.97 -7.86
CA ASP A 72 -6.36 33.45 -6.48
C ASP A 72 -6.76 31.97 -6.40
N LYS A 73 -7.86 31.59 -7.08
CA LYS A 73 -8.28 30.18 -7.18
C LYS A 73 -7.17 29.31 -7.77
N TYR A 74 -6.53 29.75 -8.85
CA TYR A 74 -5.42 29.04 -9.46
C TYR A 74 -4.24 28.91 -8.51
N LYS A 75 -3.83 29.99 -7.82
CA LYS A 75 -2.74 29.95 -6.84
C LYS A 75 -3.01 28.93 -5.73
N ARG A 76 -4.20 28.96 -5.14
CA ARG A 76 -4.61 28.01 -4.09
C ARG A 76 -4.58 26.56 -4.58
N LEU A 77 -5.09 26.32 -5.79
CA LEU A 77 -5.08 24.98 -6.39
C LEU A 77 -3.66 24.50 -6.65
N TYR A 78 -2.81 25.35 -7.22
CA TYR A 78 -1.40 25.05 -7.48
C TYR A 78 -0.65 24.71 -6.20
N GLU A 79 -0.84 25.48 -5.13
CA GLU A 79 -0.24 25.19 -3.82
C GLU A 79 -0.75 23.90 -3.21
N ALA A 80 -2.06 23.61 -3.33
CA ALA A 80 -2.65 22.35 -2.88
C ALA A 80 -2.05 21.15 -3.63
N HIS A 81 -1.95 21.25 -4.96
CA HIS A 81 -1.31 20.25 -5.79
C HIS A 81 0.16 20.02 -5.35
N ARG A 82 0.91 21.10 -5.13
CA ARG A 82 2.31 21.01 -4.67
C ARG A 82 2.45 20.42 -3.27
N ARG A 83 1.45 20.58 -2.38
CA ARG A 83 1.42 19.89 -1.08
C ARG A 83 1.22 18.38 -1.27
N VAL A 84 0.24 17.98 -2.07
CA VAL A 84 -0.03 16.57 -2.36
C VAL A 84 1.18 15.91 -3.03
N GLN A 85 1.80 16.58 -3.99
CA GLN A 85 2.99 16.06 -4.68
C GLN A 85 4.14 15.76 -3.70
N ARG A 86 4.36 16.62 -2.69
CA ARG A 86 5.37 16.37 -1.64
C ARG A 86 5.01 15.16 -0.76
N VAL A 87 3.74 15.00 -0.41
CA VAL A 87 3.28 13.84 0.36
C VAL A 87 3.46 12.56 -0.45
N ASN A 88 3.08 12.56 -1.73
CA ASN A 88 3.25 11.40 -2.62
C ASN A 88 4.72 11.02 -2.76
N GLN A 89 5.62 11.98 -2.99
CA GLN A 89 7.06 11.70 -3.04
C GLN A 89 7.54 11.02 -1.74
N GLY A 90 7.11 11.53 -0.59
CA GLY A 90 7.46 10.93 0.70
C GLY A 90 6.86 9.53 0.92
N LEU A 91 5.73 9.20 0.28
CA LEU A 91 5.14 7.86 0.31
C LEU A 91 5.88 6.91 -0.64
N GLU A 92 6.25 7.37 -1.83
CA GLU A 92 7.07 6.62 -2.79
C GLU A 92 8.43 6.24 -2.16
N ASP A 93 9.10 7.20 -1.51
CA ASP A 93 10.38 6.95 -0.83
C ASP A 93 10.23 5.92 0.31
N LYS A 94 9.12 5.95 1.06
CA LYS A 94 8.82 4.97 2.11
C LYS A 94 8.54 3.59 1.54
N LEU A 95 7.81 3.53 0.42
CA LEU A 95 7.51 2.28 -0.26
C LEU A 95 8.79 1.63 -0.77
N LEU A 96 9.70 2.39 -1.39
CA LEU A 96 11.00 1.88 -1.81
C LEU A 96 11.79 1.29 -0.64
N LYS A 97 11.87 1.99 0.50
CA LYS A 97 12.56 1.47 1.70
C LYS A 97 11.93 0.18 2.25
N LEU A 98 10.60 0.07 2.22
CA LEU A 98 9.91 -1.14 2.65
C LEU A 98 10.19 -2.30 1.70
N VAL A 99 10.20 -2.05 0.39
CA VAL A 99 10.54 -3.07 -0.62
C VAL A 99 11.97 -3.57 -0.39
N ASP A 100 12.94 -2.67 -0.22
CA ASP A 100 14.33 -3.03 0.05
C ASP A 100 14.46 -3.89 1.32
N ALA A 101 13.82 -3.47 2.42
CA ALA A 101 13.83 -4.22 3.68
C ALA A 101 13.20 -5.61 3.50
N CYS A 102 12.01 -5.70 2.91
CA CYS A 102 11.33 -6.96 2.65
C CYS A 102 12.17 -7.89 1.75
N GLU A 103 12.86 -7.34 0.74
CA GLU A 103 13.72 -8.13 -0.13
C GLU A 103 14.95 -8.65 0.61
N THR A 104 15.55 -7.85 1.50
CA THR A 104 16.67 -8.30 2.34
C THR A 104 16.25 -9.43 3.28
N GLU A 105 15.10 -9.30 3.94
CA GLU A 105 14.55 -10.32 4.83
C GLU A 105 14.19 -11.60 4.07
N LYS A 106 13.51 -11.47 2.91
CA LYS A 106 13.21 -12.59 2.01
C LYS A 106 14.49 -13.36 1.66
N ASN A 107 15.55 -12.64 1.30
CA ASN A 107 16.83 -13.26 0.91
C ASN A 107 17.53 -13.93 2.10
N ALA A 108 17.45 -13.35 3.30
CA ALA A 108 17.96 -13.97 4.53
C ALA A 108 17.20 -15.26 4.85
N LEU A 109 15.87 -15.20 4.89
CA LEU A 109 15.02 -16.37 5.15
C LEU A 109 15.23 -17.47 4.10
N THR A 110 15.40 -17.11 2.83
CA THR A 110 15.68 -18.08 1.77
C THR A 110 16.99 -18.84 2.01
N LYS A 111 18.04 -18.14 2.49
CA LYS A 111 19.32 -18.77 2.87
C LYS A 111 19.17 -19.66 4.10
N ASP A 112 18.40 -19.23 5.09
CA ASP A 112 18.15 -20.01 6.29
C ASP A 112 17.38 -21.30 5.97
N VAL A 113 16.35 -21.23 5.13
CA VAL A 113 15.63 -22.40 4.64
C VAL A 113 16.59 -23.37 3.95
N ALA A 114 17.41 -22.90 3.01
CA ALA A 114 18.38 -23.76 2.32
C ALA A 114 19.36 -24.45 3.31
N THR A 115 19.86 -23.69 4.29
CA THR A 115 20.77 -24.20 5.32
C THR A 115 20.11 -25.24 6.20
N LEU A 116 18.88 -24.99 6.64
CA LEU A 116 18.11 -25.92 7.46
C LEU A 116 17.72 -27.18 6.68
N SER A 117 17.33 -27.04 5.41
CA SER A 117 17.06 -28.17 4.53
C SER A 117 18.28 -29.07 4.37
N HIS A 118 19.49 -28.49 4.23
CA HIS A 118 20.72 -29.25 4.14
C HIS A 118 21.01 -30.01 5.46
N LYS A 119 20.97 -29.32 6.60
CA LYS A 119 21.18 -29.93 7.93
C LYS A 119 20.18 -31.05 8.21
N LEU A 120 18.92 -30.88 7.79
CA LEU A 120 17.89 -31.90 7.93
C LEU A 120 18.22 -33.14 7.09
N ALA A 121 18.68 -32.95 5.86
CA ALA A 121 19.10 -34.07 5.01
C ALA A 121 20.31 -34.81 5.61
N GLU A 122 21.30 -34.09 6.14
CA GLU A 122 22.46 -34.69 6.84
C GLU A 122 22.03 -35.47 8.09
N ALA A 123 21.14 -34.90 8.91
CA ALA A 123 20.61 -35.58 10.10
C ALA A 123 19.84 -36.85 9.74
N ASN A 124 19.00 -36.81 8.71
CA ASN A 124 18.28 -37.97 8.21
C ASN A 124 19.24 -39.05 7.70
N TYR A 125 20.29 -38.67 6.98
CA TYR A 125 21.33 -39.59 6.54
C TYR A 125 22.05 -40.24 7.74
N ALA A 126 22.42 -39.46 8.75
CA ALA A 126 23.06 -39.97 9.96
C ALA A 126 22.15 -40.95 10.73
N ILE A 127 20.86 -40.62 10.88
CA ILE A 127 19.86 -41.52 11.48
C ILE A 127 19.80 -42.83 10.70
N LYS A 128 19.72 -42.76 9.36
CA LYS A 128 19.66 -43.95 8.51
C LYS A 128 20.89 -44.83 8.71
N LYS A 129 22.09 -44.24 8.68
CA LYS A 129 23.35 -44.96 8.92
C LYS A 129 23.38 -45.64 10.28
N LEU A 130 23.06 -44.90 11.35
CA LEU A 130 23.02 -45.46 12.71
C LEU A 130 21.99 -46.57 12.86
N THR A 131 20.85 -46.46 12.16
CA THR A 131 19.83 -47.51 12.14
C THR A 131 20.37 -48.77 11.48
N ASP A 132 21.02 -48.63 10.32
CA ASP A 132 21.60 -49.77 9.59
C ASP A 132 22.74 -50.43 10.41
N ASP A 133 23.58 -49.65 11.08
CA ASP A 133 24.63 -50.14 11.98
C ASP A 133 24.02 -50.87 13.19
N ASN A 134 22.94 -50.33 13.78
CA ASN A 134 22.26 -50.95 14.92
C ASN A 134 21.66 -52.32 14.55
N GLU A 135 21.04 -52.43 13.37
CA GLU A 135 20.52 -53.71 12.86
C GLU A 135 21.64 -54.71 12.60
N ARG A 136 22.80 -54.28 12.08
CA ARG A 136 23.99 -55.13 11.96
C ARG A 136 24.46 -55.64 13.33
N TYR A 137 24.59 -54.76 14.32
CA TYR A 137 24.99 -55.17 15.67
C TYR A 137 24.00 -56.13 16.32
N LYS A 138 22.69 -55.95 16.12
CA LYS A 138 21.67 -56.91 16.58
C LYS A 138 21.87 -58.29 15.93
N ASN A 139 22.15 -58.33 14.63
CA ASN A 139 22.41 -59.58 13.92
C ASN A 139 23.69 -60.27 14.44
N ASP A 140 24.77 -59.52 14.65
CA ASP A 140 26.03 -60.05 15.20
C ASP A 140 25.83 -60.61 16.62
N VAL A 141 25.08 -59.91 17.48
CA VAL A 141 24.74 -60.38 18.83
C VAL A 141 23.88 -61.63 18.76
N SER A 142 22.88 -61.67 17.88
CA SER A 142 22.04 -62.86 17.68
C SER A 142 22.87 -64.07 17.25
N LEU A 143 23.81 -63.88 16.33
CA LEU A 143 24.74 -64.93 15.89
C LEU A 143 25.65 -65.41 17.04
N ALA A 144 26.19 -64.49 17.84
CA ALA A 144 26.99 -64.84 19.01
C ALA A 144 26.17 -65.67 20.03
N ILE A 145 24.91 -65.30 20.27
CA ILE A 145 23.99 -66.07 21.11
C ILE A 145 23.80 -67.48 20.54
N GLN A 146 23.56 -67.62 19.23
CA GLN A 146 23.43 -68.93 18.59
C GLN A 146 24.70 -69.78 18.78
N PHE A 147 25.89 -69.23 18.58
CA PHE A 147 27.14 -69.96 18.81
C PHE A 147 27.33 -70.41 20.26
N LEU A 148 26.93 -69.58 21.22
CA LEU A 148 26.94 -69.95 22.64
C LEU A 148 25.92 -71.08 22.94
N GLN A 149 24.75 -71.06 22.31
CA GLN A 149 23.68 -72.03 22.52
C GLN A 149 23.95 -73.38 21.82
N CYS A 150 24.51 -73.40 20.61
CA CYS A 150 24.78 -74.62 19.83
C CYS A 150 25.84 -75.56 20.46
N LYS A 151 26.55 -75.14 21.52
CA LYS A 151 27.61 -75.92 22.18
C LYS A 151 27.42 -76.12 23.68
N GLN A 152 26.19 -76.08 24.22
CA GLN A 152 25.98 -76.29 25.66
C GLN A 152 26.58 -77.60 26.22
N SER A 153 26.69 -78.66 25.41
CA SER A 153 27.33 -79.93 25.80
C SER A 153 28.86 -79.96 25.69
N ASN A 154 29.48 -79.01 24.97
CA ASN A 154 30.94 -78.88 24.84
C ASN A 154 31.51 -77.66 25.60
N PHE A 155 30.64 -76.79 26.12
CA PHE A 155 31.03 -75.70 27.00
C PHE A 155 31.28 -76.27 28.40
N VAL A 156 32.47 -76.84 28.61
CA VAL A 156 32.96 -77.05 29.97
C VAL A 156 33.20 -75.66 30.54
N ALA A 157 32.35 -75.24 31.48
CA ALA A 157 32.70 -74.12 32.34
C ALA A 157 33.98 -74.52 33.08
N HIS A 158 35.13 -74.07 32.58
CA HIS A 158 36.39 -74.25 33.27
C HIS A 158 36.26 -73.51 34.59
N LYS A 159 36.01 -74.27 35.66
CA LYS A 159 36.07 -73.76 37.04
C LYS A 159 37.46 -73.14 37.21
N PHE A 160 37.57 -72.07 37.98
CA PHE A 160 38.86 -71.41 38.26
C PHE A 160 39.95 -72.43 38.60
N ASP A 161 39.59 -73.46 39.37
CA ASP A 161 40.45 -74.55 39.82
C ASP A 161 40.96 -75.47 38.69
N SER A 162 40.36 -75.42 37.50
CA SER A 162 40.74 -76.23 36.33
C SER A 162 41.76 -75.54 35.42
N LEU A 163 42.13 -74.29 35.72
CA LEU A 163 43.18 -73.56 34.99
C LEU A 163 44.57 -73.95 35.52
N PRO A 164 45.64 -73.88 34.70
CA PRO A 164 47.01 -74.05 35.18
C PRO A 164 47.34 -73.05 36.32
N PRO A 165 48.19 -73.41 37.30
CA PRO A 165 48.45 -72.59 38.49
C PRO A 165 48.92 -71.17 38.17
N GLU A 166 49.73 -71.02 37.12
CA GLU A 166 50.22 -69.73 36.63
C GLU A 166 49.06 -68.84 36.14
N VAL A 167 48.10 -69.43 35.42
CA VAL A 167 46.92 -68.72 34.91
C VAL A 167 45.95 -68.39 36.05
N GLN A 168 45.77 -69.28 37.03
CA GLN A 168 44.99 -68.99 38.24
C GLN A 168 45.54 -67.77 38.99
N SER A 169 46.86 -67.71 39.16
CA SER A 169 47.52 -66.57 39.81
C SER A 169 47.30 -65.26 39.04
N GLN A 170 47.38 -65.29 37.71
CA GLN A 170 47.15 -64.13 36.85
C GLN A 170 45.69 -63.66 36.89
N VAL A 171 44.72 -64.58 36.87
CA VAL A 171 43.29 -64.26 36.96
C VAL A 171 42.94 -63.71 38.35
N SER A 172 43.52 -64.28 39.42
CA SER A 172 43.37 -63.78 40.79
C SER A 172 43.96 -62.37 40.94
N ASN A 173 45.14 -62.12 40.38
CA ASN A 173 45.74 -60.80 40.32
C ASN A 173 44.88 -59.82 39.51
N TYR A 174 44.35 -60.23 38.36
CA TYR A 174 43.50 -59.36 37.55
C TYR A 174 42.16 -59.01 38.24
N MET A 175 41.55 -59.96 38.94
CA MET A 175 40.31 -59.74 39.72
C MET A 175 40.54 -58.87 40.96
N THR A 176 41.70 -59.00 41.62
CA THR A 176 42.08 -58.15 42.75
C THR A 176 42.47 -56.74 42.31
N HIS A 177 43.12 -56.60 41.14
CA HIS A 177 43.44 -55.29 40.56
C HIS A 177 42.24 -54.59 39.93
N LYS A 178 41.25 -55.29 39.32
CA LYS A 178 40.02 -54.66 38.79
C LYS A 178 39.08 -54.09 39.86
N LYS A 179 39.26 -54.43 41.14
CA LYS A 179 38.56 -53.74 42.24
C LYS A 179 39.06 -52.31 42.48
N LYS A 180 40.05 -51.82 41.72
CA LYS A 180 40.37 -50.38 41.59
C LYS A 180 40.68 -50.10 40.12
N PRO A 181 39.79 -49.44 39.37
CA PRO A 181 39.55 -48.01 39.61
C PRO A 181 38.08 -47.61 39.42
N GLU A 182 37.39 -47.23 40.48
CA GLU A 182 36.26 -46.30 40.28
C GLU A 182 36.84 -44.92 40.00
N GLU A 183 36.70 -44.55 38.74
CA GLU A 183 36.71 -43.19 38.23
C GLU A 183 36.06 -42.25 39.24
N ARG A 184 36.81 -41.23 39.65
CA ARG A 184 36.22 -40.01 40.20
C ARG A 184 35.38 -39.35 39.10
N LYS A 185 34.14 -39.82 38.91
CA LYS A 185 33.11 -39.00 38.29
C LYS A 185 32.66 -38.00 39.33
N ALA A 186 33.22 -36.79 39.22
CA ALA A 186 32.60 -35.63 39.84
C ALA A 186 31.18 -35.52 39.28
N VAL A 187 30.20 -35.88 40.11
CA VAL A 187 28.81 -35.50 39.86
C VAL A 187 28.78 -33.99 40.05
N SER A 188 28.81 -33.26 38.94
CA SER A 188 28.42 -31.86 38.96
C SER A 188 26.95 -31.81 39.36
N GLU A 189 26.66 -31.36 40.58
CA GLU A 189 25.32 -30.95 40.98
C GLU A 189 24.84 -29.90 39.97
N ALA A 190 23.85 -30.28 39.14
CA ALA A 190 23.11 -29.32 38.35
C ALA A 190 22.32 -28.44 39.33
N LYS A 191 22.88 -27.28 39.67
CA LYS A 191 22.11 -26.22 40.35
C LYS A 191 20.98 -25.82 39.43
N SER A 192 19.76 -26.23 39.78
CA SER A 192 18.52 -25.78 39.16
C SER A 192 18.45 -24.26 39.24
N ILE A 193 18.62 -23.59 38.10
CA ILE A 193 18.35 -22.17 37.96
C ILE A 193 16.82 -22.04 37.93
N LYS A 194 16.23 -21.64 39.05
CA LYS A 194 14.82 -21.24 39.10
C LYS A 194 14.73 -19.78 38.67
N VAL A 195 14.22 -19.54 37.47
CA VAL A 195 13.74 -18.23 37.05
C VAL A 195 12.26 -18.09 37.41
N PRO A 196 11.83 -17.01 38.10
CA PRO A 196 10.42 -16.75 38.32
C PRO A 196 9.72 -16.52 36.98
N ILE A 197 8.77 -17.37 36.64
CA ILE A 197 7.89 -17.16 35.49
C ILE A 197 6.79 -16.17 35.95
N PRO A 198 6.59 -15.03 35.27
CA PRO A 198 5.44 -14.18 35.52
C PRO A 198 4.17 -14.95 35.16
N THR A 199 3.44 -15.42 36.16
CA THR A 199 2.12 -16.01 35.95
C THR A 199 1.12 -14.88 35.77
N PHE A 200 0.66 -14.67 34.54
CA PHE A 200 -0.52 -13.85 34.29
C PHE A 200 -1.76 -14.58 34.83
N PRO A 201 -2.68 -13.89 35.54
CA PRO A 201 -3.93 -14.49 35.97
C PRO A 201 -4.79 -14.86 34.75
N PRO A 202 -5.59 -15.93 34.81
CA PRO A 202 -6.49 -16.29 33.71
C PRO A 202 -7.51 -15.17 33.50
N THR A 203 -7.50 -14.54 32.33
CA THR A 203 -8.56 -13.60 31.95
C THR A 203 -9.83 -14.39 31.69
N ALA A 204 -10.65 -14.57 32.74
CA ALA A 204 -12.01 -15.02 32.58
C ALA A 204 -12.81 -13.92 31.85
N MET A 205 -13.17 -14.16 30.59
CA MET A 205 -14.15 -13.32 29.90
C MET A 205 -15.53 -13.70 30.41
N VAL A 206 -16.10 -12.85 31.26
CA VAL A 206 -17.51 -12.91 31.61
C VAL A 206 -18.25 -12.10 30.54
N TYR A 207 -19.01 -12.79 29.68
CA TYR A 207 -19.97 -12.12 28.81
C TYR A 207 -21.16 -11.68 29.67
N SER A 208 -21.47 -10.40 29.62
CA SER A 208 -22.72 -9.79 30.11
C SER A 208 -23.50 -9.23 28.94
#